data_AF-A0AAE1WQ75-F1
#
_entry.id   AF-A0AAE1WQ75-F1
#
_cell.length_a   1.000
_cell.length_b   1.000
_cell.length_c   1.000
_cell.angle_alpha   90.00
_cell.angle_beta   90.00
_cell.angle_gamma   90.00
#
_symmetry.space_group_name_H-M   'P 1'
#
loop_
_entity.id
_entity.type
_entity.pdbx_description
1 polymer ?
#
loop_
_entity_poly.entity_id
_entity_poly.type
_entity_poly.pdbx_seq_one_letter_code
_entity_poly.pdbx_strand_id
1 'polypeptide(L)'
;MIRIWPQFLRDEGKGVTMIMVPLFPAIGFVNKYGRRKHIVDTARDYNGHGTHTLSTAGGNFVPGATVFGMYNGTARGGAPKARVLYKVCWPACQDADILKAFDHAIDDGVDIISISMSGVKSNYYDSAIAIGAFAAVKHGITVIGAGGNDGPTPGTIENTAPWIITVGASTIDRDITADVHLQNGVRLKGKSLWKGVSDGRMYPLVRGEDARTHSGSPVNASSCEPGSLDPNKVKGKILVCLDGSVSPMLKGRQLLELVLLE
;
A
#
# COMPACT_ATOMS: atom_id res chain seq x y z
N MET A 1 -10.17 1.33 2.64
CA MET A 1 -10.13 2.63 3.36
C MET A 1 -10.74 2.41 4.73
N ILE A 2 -9.94 2.50 5.79
CA ILE A 2 -10.44 2.35 7.16
C ILE A 2 -11.33 3.56 7.46
N ARG A 3 -12.64 3.37 7.57
CA ARG A 3 -13.54 4.40 8.10
C ARG A 3 -13.51 4.32 9.62
N ILE A 4 -12.65 5.12 10.25
CA ILE A 4 -12.75 5.36 11.69
C ILE A 4 -14.04 6.17 11.90
N TRP A 5 -14.98 5.62 12.65
CA TRP A 5 -16.29 6.24 12.87
C TRP A 5 -16.12 7.63 13.54
N PRO A 6 -16.78 8.68 13.03
CA PRO A 6 -16.72 10.02 13.63
C PRO A 6 -17.18 10.08 15.08
N GLN A 7 -17.97 9.10 15.55
CA GLN A 7 -18.44 9.03 16.93
C GLN A 7 -17.31 8.95 17.96
N PHE A 8 -16.15 8.35 17.61
CA PHE A 8 -15.03 8.18 18.56
C PHE A 8 -14.10 9.40 18.66
N LEU A 9 -14.33 10.46 17.86
CA LEU A 9 -13.44 11.62 17.77
C LEU A 9 -14.14 12.94 18.17
N ARG A 10 -15.26 12.86 18.91
CA ARG A 10 -16.08 14.03 19.31
C ARG A 10 -15.58 14.79 20.53
N ASP A 11 -14.32 14.64 20.93
CA ASP A 11 -13.74 15.52 21.94
C ASP A 11 -12.92 16.62 21.27
N GLU A 12 -13.56 17.79 21.17
CA GLU A 12 -12.92 19.05 20.80
C GLU A 12 -11.94 19.45 21.92
N GLY A 13 -10.72 18.91 21.93
CA GLY A 13 -9.69 19.43 22.84
C GLY A 13 -8.48 18.58 23.13
N LYS A 14 -8.43 17.30 22.76
CA LYS A 14 -7.27 16.43 23.04
C LYS A 14 -6.75 15.84 21.75
N GLY A 15 -5.52 16.20 21.40
CA GLY A 15 -4.94 15.86 20.13
C GLY A 15 -3.59 15.21 20.31
N VAL A 16 -3.54 13.89 20.46
CA VAL A 16 -2.38 13.09 20.05
C VAL A 16 -2.84 11.71 19.56
N THR A 17 -3.20 11.59 18.27
CA THR A 17 -3.39 10.29 17.62
C THR A 17 -2.08 9.84 16.96
N MET A 18 -1.61 8.65 17.31
CA MET A 18 -0.47 7.97 16.69
C MET A 18 -0.91 7.14 15.49
N ILE A 19 -0.17 7.28 14.39
CA ILE A 19 -0.27 6.37 13.26
C ILE A 19 1.12 5.77 13.05
N MET A 20 1.25 4.49 13.38
CA MET A 20 2.46 3.69 13.12
C MET A 20 2.39 3.26 11.65
N VAL A 21 3.36 3.70 10.84
CA VAL A 21 3.29 3.44 9.41
C VAL A 21 4.53 2.74 8.86
N PRO A 22 4.37 1.66 8.08
CA PRO A 22 5.49 1.00 7.44
C PRO A 22 6.01 1.81 6.25
N LEU A 23 7.34 1.93 6.16
CA LEU A 23 8.10 2.70 5.18
C LEU A 23 9.29 1.89 4.64
N PHE A 24 9.36 1.63 3.34
CA PHE A 24 10.53 1.12 2.61
C PHE A 24 11.08 2.16 1.61
N PRO A 25 12.38 2.20 1.25
CA PRO A 25 13.52 1.44 1.76
C PRO A 25 14.62 2.30 2.44
N ALA A 26 15.45 1.60 3.21
CA ALA A 26 16.75 1.89 3.87
C ALA A 26 16.75 2.65 5.23
N ILE A 27 17.27 2.21 6.39
CA ILE A 27 17.56 0.93 7.12
C ILE A 27 17.29 1.30 8.61
N GLY A 28 16.69 0.39 9.39
CA GLY A 28 16.42 0.54 10.82
C GLY A 28 17.48 -0.08 11.72
N PHE A 29 17.54 0.43 12.95
CA PHE A 29 18.54 0.25 14.01
C PHE A 29 20.02 0.39 13.64
N VAL A 30 20.53 1.60 13.89
CA VAL A 30 21.94 1.91 14.15
C VAL A 30 22.35 1.23 15.47
N ASN A 31 22.71 -0.06 15.44
CA ASN A 31 23.72 -0.67 16.34
C ASN A 31 23.80 -2.20 16.18
N LYS A 32 24.44 -2.66 15.11
CA LYS A 32 25.28 -3.88 15.17
C LYS A 32 26.33 -3.99 14.07
N TYR A 33 26.26 -3.17 13.01
CA TYR A 33 27.15 -3.29 11.83
C TYR A 33 27.82 -1.99 11.38
N GLY A 34 28.10 -1.06 12.31
CA GLY A 34 28.79 0.19 12.00
C GLY A 34 27.98 1.16 11.13
N ARG A 35 28.34 2.44 11.17
CA ARG A 35 27.75 3.48 10.32
C ARG A 35 27.96 3.12 8.84
N ARG A 36 26.94 2.58 8.17
CA ARG A 36 26.95 2.46 6.70
C ARG A 36 26.70 3.85 6.10
N LYS A 37 27.65 4.29 5.28
CA LYS A 37 27.90 5.68 4.85
C LYS A 37 26.83 6.33 3.94
N HIS A 38 25.60 5.81 3.85
CA HIS A 38 24.60 6.27 2.86
C HIS A 38 23.11 6.23 3.31
N ILE A 39 22.79 6.25 4.61
CA ILE A 39 21.39 6.26 5.09
C ILE A 39 21.11 7.61 5.77
N VAL A 40 20.03 8.28 5.36
CA VAL A 40 19.57 9.51 6.02
C VAL A 40 18.61 9.09 7.15
N ASP A 41 19.09 9.07 8.40
CA ASP A 41 18.32 8.76 9.63
C ASP A 41 17.21 9.80 9.86
N THR A 42 16.12 9.69 9.11
CA THR A 42 14.96 10.58 9.23
C THR A 42 13.65 9.81 9.17
N ALA A 43 12.62 10.42 9.74
CA ALA A 43 11.23 9.97 9.63
C ALA A 43 10.63 10.12 8.21
N ARG A 44 11.42 10.52 7.21
CA ARG A 44 10.94 10.71 5.84
C ARG A 44 10.45 9.37 5.25
N ASP A 45 9.29 9.45 4.63
CA ASP A 45 8.67 8.38 3.84
C ASP A 45 9.27 8.33 2.42
N TYR A 46 9.81 7.17 2.05
CA TYR A 46 10.29 6.88 0.69
C TYR A 46 9.46 5.82 -0.05
N ASN A 47 8.39 5.32 0.58
CA ASN A 47 7.50 4.28 0.09
C ASN A 47 6.16 4.82 -0.42
N GLY A 48 5.55 5.72 0.34
CA GLY A 48 4.18 6.18 0.21
C GLY A 48 3.19 5.52 1.19
N HIS A 49 3.42 4.29 1.66
CA HIS A 49 2.49 3.63 2.60
C HIS A 49 2.32 4.45 3.89
N GLY A 50 3.45 4.96 4.40
CA GLY A 50 3.58 6.04 5.39
C GLY A 50 2.51 7.12 5.33
N THR A 51 2.71 7.90 4.30
CA THR A 51 1.94 9.09 3.99
C THR A 51 0.49 8.73 3.70
N HIS A 52 0.23 7.60 3.04
CA HIS A 52 -1.11 7.16 2.69
C HIS A 52 -1.96 6.81 3.91
N THR A 53 -1.46 6.01 4.86
CA THR A 53 -2.26 5.68 6.06
C THR A 53 -2.33 6.86 7.04
N LEU A 54 -1.25 7.62 7.20
CA LEU A 54 -1.22 8.84 8.02
C LEU A 54 -2.26 9.85 7.52
N SER A 55 -2.31 10.13 6.21
CA SER A 55 -3.30 11.04 5.64
C SER A 55 -4.72 10.49 5.69
N THR A 56 -4.91 9.17 5.63
CA THR A 56 -6.24 8.53 5.77
C THR A 56 -6.81 8.69 7.18
N ALA A 57 -5.98 8.55 8.22
CA ALA A 57 -6.46 8.69 9.59
C ALA A 57 -6.39 10.13 10.11
N GLY A 58 -5.33 10.88 9.82
CA GLY A 58 -5.07 12.23 10.37
C GLY A 58 -4.89 13.37 9.36
N GLY A 59 -5.08 13.14 8.07
CA GLY A 59 -4.82 14.15 7.03
C GLY A 59 -5.71 15.38 7.15
N ASN A 60 -5.12 16.57 6.99
CA ASN A 60 -5.87 17.82 6.93
C ASN A 60 -6.70 17.91 5.62
N PHE A 61 -7.61 18.87 5.55
CA PHE A 61 -8.40 19.15 4.36
C PHE A 61 -7.50 19.64 3.22
N VAL A 62 -7.47 18.89 2.12
CA VAL A 62 -6.73 19.24 0.90
C VAL A 62 -7.71 19.34 -0.27
N PRO A 63 -8.15 20.56 -0.65
CA PRO A 63 -9.04 20.75 -1.78
C PRO A 63 -8.32 20.47 -3.11
N GLY A 64 -9.06 20.01 -4.12
CA GLY A 64 -8.51 19.72 -5.45
C GLY A 64 -7.63 18.46 -5.51
N ALA A 65 -7.72 17.59 -4.50
CA ALA A 65 -6.98 16.33 -4.47
C ALA A 65 -7.45 15.42 -5.60
N THR A 66 -6.50 14.97 -6.43
CA THR A 66 -6.75 14.08 -7.58
C THR A 66 -5.61 13.08 -7.71
N VAL A 67 -5.86 11.98 -8.42
CA VAL A 67 -4.83 11.04 -8.87
C VAL A 67 -4.89 11.01 -10.38
N PHE A 68 -3.85 11.50 -11.07
CA PHE A 68 -3.81 11.65 -12.53
C PHE A 68 -5.02 12.43 -13.10
N GLY A 69 -5.51 13.44 -12.36
CA GLY A 69 -6.69 14.22 -12.75
C GLY A 69 -8.03 13.50 -12.55
N MET A 70 -8.02 12.28 -12.00
CA MET A 70 -9.21 11.51 -11.65
C MET A 70 -9.55 11.73 -10.16
N TYR A 71 -10.82 11.49 -9.82
CA TYR A 71 -11.32 11.50 -8.43
C TYR A 71 -11.19 12.84 -7.71
N ASN A 72 -11.45 13.94 -8.41
CA ASN A 72 -11.37 15.28 -7.85
C ASN A 72 -12.30 15.46 -6.65
N GLY A 73 -11.77 16.05 -5.60
CA GLY A 73 -12.51 16.37 -4.40
C GLY A 73 -11.61 16.98 -3.34
N THR A 74 -12.11 17.01 -2.11
CA THR A 74 -11.30 17.37 -0.94
C THR A 74 -10.89 16.09 -0.21
N ALA A 75 -9.59 15.79 -0.18
CA ALA A 75 -9.06 14.70 0.64
C ALA A 75 -8.98 15.16 2.10
N ARG A 76 -9.34 14.27 3.04
CA ARG A 76 -9.16 14.47 4.48
C ARG A 76 -9.12 13.13 5.21
N GLY A 77 -8.48 13.11 6.37
CA GLY A 77 -8.52 11.98 7.29
C GLY A 77 -9.75 11.97 8.20
N GLY A 78 -9.88 10.91 8.99
CA GLY A 78 -10.91 10.80 10.03
C GLY A 78 -10.76 11.85 11.14
N ALA A 79 -9.52 12.15 11.52
CA ALA A 79 -9.12 13.11 12.57
C ALA A 79 -8.13 14.17 12.05
N PRO A 80 -8.56 15.18 11.26
CA PRO A 80 -7.67 16.18 10.63
C PRO A 80 -6.73 16.98 11.56
N LYS A 81 -6.93 16.90 12.89
CA LYS A 81 -6.14 17.59 13.90
C LYS A 81 -5.15 16.67 14.64
N ALA A 82 -5.05 15.38 14.28
CA ALA A 82 -4.08 14.43 14.81
C ALA A 82 -2.63 14.84 14.47
N ARG A 83 -1.64 14.53 15.35
CA ARG A 83 -0.31 15.19 15.30
C ARG A 83 0.95 14.33 15.38
N VAL A 84 0.90 12.99 15.41
CA VAL A 84 2.12 12.20 15.65
C VAL A 84 2.29 11.01 14.68
N LEU A 85 3.55 10.77 14.30
CA LEU A 85 4.00 9.66 13.46
C LEU A 85 5.26 9.03 14.06
N TYR A 86 5.29 7.69 14.08
CA TYR A 86 6.49 6.91 14.38
C TYR A 86 6.82 6.01 13.20
N LYS A 87 8.05 6.13 12.70
CA LYS A 87 8.59 5.29 11.63
C LYS A 87 9.29 4.09 12.27
N VAL A 88 8.72 2.91 12.06
CA VAL A 88 9.26 1.64 12.60
C VAL A 88 9.70 0.66 11.53
N CYS A 89 9.42 0.98 10.27
CA CYS A 89 9.87 0.17 9.16
C CYS A 89 10.82 0.95 8.27
N TRP A 90 11.72 0.18 7.68
CA TRP A 90 12.77 0.60 6.78
C TRP A 90 12.78 -0.40 5.61
N PRO A 91 13.85 -1.12 5.21
CA PRO A 91 13.71 -2.32 4.38
C PRO A 91 13.01 -3.48 5.07
N ALA A 92 12.70 -3.37 6.36
CA ALA A 92 11.93 -4.33 7.12
C ALA A 92 11.35 -3.61 8.33
N CYS A 93 10.31 -4.19 8.93
CA CYS A 93 9.78 -3.79 10.22
C CYS A 93 10.38 -4.70 11.28
N GLN A 94 11.34 -4.22 12.06
CA GLN A 94 11.98 -5.04 13.09
C GLN A 94 11.14 -5.00 14.37
N ASP A 95 10.99 -6.13 15.05
CA ASP A 95 10.25 -6.23 16.30
C ASP A 95 10.75 -5.25 17.38
N ALA A 96 12.06 -5.01 17.43
CA ALA A 96 12.66 -4.05 18.34
C ALA A 96 12.25 -2.59 18.03
N ASP A 97 12.19 -2.20 16.75
CA ASP A 97 11.71 -0.87 16.34
C ASP A 97 10.22 -0.70 16.68
N ILE A 98 9.42 -1.74 16.47
CA ILE A 98 7.99 -1.76 16.80
C ILE A 98 7.79 -1.57 18.30
N LEU A 99 8.44 -2.38 19.13
CA LEU A 99 8.34 -2.29 20.59
C LEU A 99 8.82 -0.93 21.10
N LYS A 100 9.91 -0.40 20.54
CA LYS A 100 10.43 0.91 20.95
C LYS A 100 9.47 2.05 20.59
N ALA A 101 8.76 1.96 19.48
CA ALA A 101 7.74 2.95 19.14
C ALA A 101 6.49 2.84 20.02
N PHE A 102 6.09 1.64 20.46
CA PHE A 102 5.04 1.51 21.47
C PHE A 102 5.42 2.16 22.79
N ASP A 103 6.65 1.91 23.26
CA ASP A 103 7.22 2.50 24.47
C ASP A 103 7.17 4.04 24.40
N HIS A 104 7.70 4.62 23.32
CA HIS A 104 7.64 6.07 23.09
C HIS A 104 6.22 6.61 22.98
N ALA A 105 5.31 5.89 22.34
CA ALA A 105 3.92 6.32 22.20
C ALA A 105 3.18 6.34 23.54
N ILE A 106 3.47 5.38 24.41
CA ILE A 106 2.94 5.35 25.77
C ILE A 106 3.49 6.53 26.57
N ASP A 107 4.80 6.77 26.50
CA ASP A 107 5.46 7.87 27.19
C ASP A 107 4.96 9.25 26.70
N ASP A 108 4.75 9.39 25.39
CA ASP A 108 4.21 10.61 24.77
C ASP A 108 2.71 10.81 25.05
N GLY A 109 2.04 9.81 25.66
CA GLY A 109 0.64 9.90 26.07
C GLY A 109 -0.33 9.96 24.89
N VAL A 110 -0.09 9.17 23.84
CA VAL A 110 -0.98 9.13 22.66
C VAL A 110 -2.35 8.55 23.02
N ASP A 111 -3.41 8.99 22.35
CA ASP A 111 -4.78 8.55 22.61
C ASP A 111 -5.10 7.20 21.92
N ILE A 112 -4.61 7.03 20.69
CA ILE A 112 -4.89 5.89 19.81
C ILE A 112 -3.63 5.54 19.01
N ILE A 113 -3.36 4.26 18.85
CA ILE A 113 -2.30 3.72 17.97
C ILE A 113 -2.95 2.99 16.79
N SER A 114 -2.71 3.49 15.58
CA SER A 114 -3.12 2.83 14.33
C SER A 114 -1.94 2.09 13.70
N ILE A 115 -2.07 0.78 13.50
CA ILE A 115 -1.03 -0.12 12.98
C ILE A 115 -1.52 -0.77 11.70
N SER A 116 -0.95 -0.36 10.57
CA SER A 116 -1.23 -0.94 9.25
C SER A 116 -0.10 -1.87 8.82
N MET A 117 0.28 -2.78 9.71
CA MET A 117 1.24 -3.85 9.46
C MET A 117 0.88 -5.06 10.33
N SER A 118 1.52 -6.17 10.03
CA SER A 118 1.41 -7.44 10.73
C SER A 118 2.76 -8.13 10.74
N GLY A 119 2.96 -9.02 11.72
CA GLY A 119 4.10 -9.91 11.78
C GLY A 119 3.70 -11.33 11.37
N VAL A 120 4.68 -12.24 11.40
CA VAL A 120 4.41 -13.67 11.24
C VAL A 120 3.41 -14.13 12.29
N LYS A 121 2.46 -14.98 11.90
CA LYS A 121 1.52 -15.58 12.85
C LYS A 121 2.27 -16.37 13.92
N SER A 122 2.19 -15.89 15.15
CA SER A 122 2.83 -16.46 16.32
C SER A 122 1.89 -16.38 17.51
N ASN A 123 2.29 -16.98 18.64
CA ASN A 123 1.57 -16.78 19.90
C ASN A 123 1.67 -15.31 20.33
N TYR A 124 0.74 -14.85 21.15
CA TYR A 124 0.70 -13.43 21.56
C TYR A 124 1.97 -12.97 22.28
N TYR A 125 2.62 -13.86 23.04
CA TYR A 125 3.88 -13.58 23.74
C TYR A 125 5.13 -13.64 22.84
N ASP A 126 4.98 -14.07 21.59
CA ASP A 126 6.02 -14.09 20.56
C ASP A 126 5.77 -13.02 19.48
N SER A 127 4.82 -12.11 19.69
CA SER A 127 4.44 -11.06 18.74
C SER A 127 4.72 -9.69 19.33
N ALA A 128 5.67 -8.95 18.74
CA ALA A 128 6.00 -7.59 19.14
C ALA A 128 4.77 -6.66 19.12
N ILE A 129 3.90 -6.82 18.11
CA ILE A 129 2.67 -6.04 17.99
C ILE A 129 1.70 -6.38 19.14
N ALA A 130 1.50 -7.67 19.45
CA ALA A 130 0.59 -8.06 20.52
C ALA A 130 1.11 -7.63 21.89
N ILE A 131 2.41 -7.78 22.17
CA ILE A 131 3.06 -7.34 23.41
C ILE A 131 2.96 -5.82 23.58
N GLY A 132 3.38 -5.06 22.56
CA GLY A 132 3.32 -3.60 22.58
C GLY A 132 1.88 -3.09 22.71
N ALA A 133 0.93 -3.72 22.00
CA ALA A 133 -0.47 -3.37 22.11
C ALA A 133 -1.05 -3.65 23.50
N PHE A 134 -0.64 -4.74 24.15
CA PHE A 134 -1.08 -5.05 25.50
C PHE A 134 -0.60 -3.99 26.50
N ALA A 135 0.66 -3.54 26.37
CA ALA A 135 1.20 -2.45 27.17
C ALA A 135 0.42 -1.16 26.92
N ALA A 136 0.17 -0.77 25.67
CA ALA A 136 -0.60 0.43 25.34
C ALA A 136 -2.01 0.41 25.95
N VAL A 137 -2.73 -0.72 25.80
CA VAL A 137 -4.08 -0.87 26.35
C VAL A 137 -4.11 -0.80 27.89
N LYS A 138 -3.08 -1.32 28.57
CA LYS A 138 -2.93 -1.13 30.03
C LYS A 138 -2.80 0.33 30.45
N HIS A 139 -2.27 1.18 29.58
CA HIS A 139 -2.15 2.62 29.79
C HIS A 139 -3.36 3.41 29.25
N GLY A 140 -4.46 2.72 28.89
CA GLY A 140 -5.69 3.36 28.40
C GLY A 140 -5.65 3.76 26.93
N ILE A 141 -4.63 3.31 26.17
CA ILE A 141 -4.42 3.67 24.76
C ILE A 141 -5.05 2.59 23.88
N THR A 142 -5.95 2.99 22.98
CA THR A 142 -6.64 2.05 22.07
C THR A 142 -5.73 1.68 20.89
N VAL A 143 -5.66 0.40 20.54
CA VAL A 143 -4.85 -0.08 19.42
C VAL A 143 -5.72 -0.65 18.31
N ILE A 144 -5.51 -0.18 17.08
CA ILE A 144 -6.22 -0.60 15.88
C ILE A 144 -5.21 -1.26 14.93
N GLY A 145 -5.46 -2.51 14.53
CA GLY A 145 -4.59 -3.30 13.67
C GLY A 145 -5.27 -3.71 12.37
N ALA A 146 -4.54 -3.75 11.25
CA ALA A 146 -5.04 -4.33 10.01
C ALA A 146 -5.17 -5.86 10.12
N GLY A 147 -6.21 -6.46 9.55
CA GLY A 147 -6.43 -7.91 9.57
C GLY A 147 -5.56 -8.73 8.61
N GLY A 148 -4.65 -8.09 7.86
CA GLY A 148 -3.82 -8.74 6.84
C GLY A 148 -4.45 -8.79 5.45
N ASN A 149 -3.65 -9.15 4.46
CA ASN A 149 -4.05 -9.22 3.04
C ASN A 149 -3.98 -10.64 2.44
N ASP A 150 -3.69 -11.66 3.26
CA ASP A 150 -3.48 -13.05 2.82
C ASP A 150 -4.77 -13.86 2.64
N GLY A 151 -5.92 -13.20 2.66
CA GLY A 151 -7.21 -13.83 2.37
C GLY A 151 -7.30 -14.42 0.95
N PRO A 152 -8.39 -15.14 0.63
CA PRO A 152 -9.65 -15.27 1.38
C PRO A 152 -9.77 -16.55 2.21
N THR A 153 -8.75 -17.42 2.22
CA THR A 153 -8.82 -18.71 2.91
C THR A 153 -9.09 -18.53 4.41
N PRO A 154 -9.95 -19.36 5.05
CA PRO A 154 -10.17 -19.28 6.50
C PRO A 154 -8.87 -19.38 7.30
N GLY A 155 -8.78 -18.64 8.42
CA GLY A 155 -7.58 -18.61 9.27
C GLY A 155 -6.45 -17.72 8.74
N THR A 156 -6.71 -16.90 7.71
CA THR A 156 -5.71 -15.97 7.15
C THR A 156 -5.58 -14.66 7.92
N ILE A 157 -6.52 -14.32 8.79
CA ILE A 157 -6.51 -13.08 9.58
C ILE A 157 -5.30 -12.96 10.52
N GLU A 158 -4.81 -11.74 10.67
CA GLU A 158 -3.65 -11.36 11.49
C GLU A 158 -4.05 -10.37 12.59
N ASN A 159 -3.12 -10.00 13.48
CA ASN A 159 -3.37 -9.09 14.60
C ASN A 159 -4.57 -9.52 15.46
N THR A 160 -4.63 -10.81 15.82
CA THR A 160 -5.79 -11.47 16.45
C THR A 160 -5.83 -11.36 17.97
N ALA A 161 -4.90 -10.62 18.58
CA ALA A 161 -4.85 -10.46 20.03
C ALA A 161 -6.15 -9.79 20.51
N PRO A 162 -6.81 -10.29 21.58
CA PRO A 162 -8.14 -9.80 21.99
C PRO A 162 -8.22 -8.31 22.36
N TRP A 163 -7.09 -7.69 22.68
CA TRP A 163 -6.97 -6.27 23.03
C TRP A 163 -6.69 -5.36 21.83
N ILE A 164 -6.64 -5.91 20.61
CA ILE A 164 -6.48 -5.15 19.36
C ILE A 164 -7.81 -5.10 18.63
N ILE A 165 -8.21 -3.91 18.17
CA ILE A 165 -9.32 -3.77 17.23
C ILE A 165 -8.81 -4.15 15.84
N THR A 166 -9.07 -5.38 15.41
CA THR A 166 -8.66 -5.89 14.10
C THR A 166 -9.63 -5.47 13.00
N VAL A 167 -9.13 -4.83 11.94
CA VAL A 167 -9.95 -4.24 10.88
C VAL A 167 -9.75 -4.98 9.56
N GLY A 168 -10.84 -5.54 9.02
CA GLY A 168 -10.91 -6.09 7.66
C GLY A 168 -11.14 -5.02 6.59
N ALA A 169 -10.84 -5.34 5.34
CA ALA A 169 -11.07 -4.46 4.19
C ALA A 169 -12.36 -4.83 3.44
N SER A 170 -13.12 -3.81 3.05
CA SER A 170 -14.30 -3.93 2.19
C SER A 170 -14.31 -2.87 1.09
N THR A 171 -15.19 -3.06 0.11
CA THR A 171 -15.39 -2.11 -0.99
C THR A 171 -16.29 -0.94 -0.58
N ILE A 172 -16.27 0.11 -1.38
CA ILE A 172 -17.21 1.25 -1.31
C ILE A 172 -18.06 1.29 -2.58
N ASP A 173 -19.06 2.16 -2.59
CA ASP A 173 -19.95 2.43 -3.72
C ASP A 173 -19.23 2.98 -4.97
N ARG A 174 -18.17 3.77 -4.78
CA ARG A 174 -17.36 4.31 -5.88
C ARG A 174 -16.57 3.20 -6.58
N ASP A 175 -16.89 2.96 -7.84
CA ASP A 175 -16.16 2.07 -8.74
C ASP A 175 -15.15 2.85 -9.61
N ILE A 176 -14.02 2.21 -9.92
CA ILE A 176 -12.94 2.78 -10.72
C ILE A 176 -12.93 2.03 -12.04
N THR A 177 -13.44 2.67 -13.09
CA THR A 177 -13.71 2.01 -14.37
C THR A 177 -12.80 2.57 -15.46
N ALA A 178 -12.30 1.66 -16.31
CA ALA A 178 -11.56 2.01 -17.51
C ALA A 178 -12.05 1.10 -18.64
N ASP A 179 -12.89 1.66 -19.50
CA ASP A 179 -13.55 0.91 -20.56
C ASP A 179 -12.62 0.77 -21.77
N VAL A 180 -12.53 -0.44 -22.31
CA VAL A 180 -11.80 -0.74 -23.54
C VAL A 180 -12.81 -0.89 -24.66
N HIS A 181 -12.68 -0.03 -25.67
CA HIS A 181 -13.51 -0.04 -26.86
C HIS A 181 -12.78 -0.76 -28.00
N LEU A 182 -13.35 -1.86 -28.47
CA LEU A 182 -12.82 -2.63 -29.60
C LEU A 182 -13.47 -2.18 -30.90
N GLN A 183 -12.76 -2.36 -32.02
CA GLN A 183 -13.21 -1.94 -33.35
C GLN A 183 -14.49 -2.67 -33.80
N ASN A 184 -14.69 -3.89 -33.33
CA ASN A 184 -15.89 -4.69 -33.61
C ASN A 184 -17.13 -4.24 -32.79
N GLY A 185 -17.05 -3.12 -32.07
CA GLY A 185 -18.14 -2.58 -31.26
C GLY A 185 -18.23 -3.15 -29.85
N VAL A 186 -17.43 -4.16 -29.50
CA VAL A 186 -17.39 -4.73 -28.15
C VAL A 186 -16.81 -3.70 -27.18
N ARG A 187 -17.46 -3.55 -26.02
CA ARG A 187 -17.03 -2.70 -24.91
C ARG A 187 -16.71 -3.58 -23.72
N LEU A 188 -15.47 -3.55 -23.25
CA LEU A 188 -15.03 -4.30 -22.09
C LEU A 188 -14.86 -3.35 -20.91
N LYS A 189 -15.64 -3.55 -19.85
CA LYS A 189 -15.53 -2.76 -18.62
C LYS A 189 -14.34 -3.26 -17.81
N GLY A 190 -13.26 -2.48 -17.78
CA GLY A 190 -12.06 -2.73 -16.99
C GLY A 190 -11.95 -1.85 -15.76
N LYS A 191 -10.82 -1.95 -15.05
CA LYS A 191 -10.47 -1.09 -13.92
C LYS A 191 -9.05 -0.55 -14.08
N SER A 192 -8.88 0.76 -13.95
CA SER A 192 -7.57 1.41 -13.99
C SER A 192 -7.58 2.72 -13.21
N LEU A 193 -6.47 3.02 -12.55
CA LEU A 193 -6.22 4.35 -11.96
C LEU A 193 -5.67 5.35 -12.97
N TRP A 194 -5.27 4.87 -14.16
CA TRP A 194 -4.77 5.70 -15.24
C TRP A 194 -5.88 6.01 -16.23
N LYS A 195 -5.94 7.27 -16.68
CA LYS A 195 -7.00 7.80 -17.56
C LYS A 195 -6.96 7.24 -18.99
N GLY A 196 -5.91 6.53 -19.38
CA GLY A 196 -5.77 6.05 -20.75
C GLY A 196 -5.10 7.05 -21.69
N VAL A 197 -4.81 6.61 -22.91
CA VAL A 197 -4.56 7.52 -24.03
C VAL A 197 -5.92 8.02 -24.52
N SER A 198 -6.08 9.34 -24.57
CA SER A 198 -7.34 9.99 -24.99
C SER A 198 -7.14 10.82 -26.25
N ASP A 199 -6.42 10.27 -27.23
CA ASP A 199 -6.18 10.89 -28.54
C ASP A 199 -7.20 10.47 -29.61
N GLY A 200 -8.18 9.64 -29.24
CA GLY A 200 -9.23 9.13 -30.11
C GLY A 200 -8.73 8.10 -31.13
N ARG A 201 -7.49 7.62 -31.03
CA ARG A 201 -6.91 6.66 -31.97
C ARG A 201 -7.19 5.23 -31.53
N MET A 202 -7.32 4.36 -32.53
CA MET A 202 -7.37 2.91 -32.32
C MET A 202 -5.95 2.36 -32.44
N TYR A 203 -5.57 1.50 -31.51
CA TYR A 203 -4.26 0.84 -31.50
C TYR A 203 -4.41 -0.64 -31.83
N PRO A 204 -3.48 -1.23 -32.60
CA PRO A 204 -3.46 -2.67 -32.80
C PRO A 204 -3.28 -3.39 -31.46
N LEU A 205 -3.96 -4.51 -31.29
CA LEU A 205 -3.76 -5.41 -30.16
C LEU A 205 -2.74 -6.48 -30.51
N VAL A 206 -1.94 -6.89 -29.53
CA VAL A 206 -1.06 -8.06 -29.65
C VAL A 206 -1.13 -8.86 -28.35
N ARG A 207 -1.19 -10.19 -28.44
CA ARG A 207 -1.16 -11.05 -27.27
C ARG A 207 0.30 -11.26 -26.83
N GLY A 208 0.52 -11.40 -25.54
CA GLY A 208 1.85 -11.66 -24.98
C GLY A 208 2.59 -12.81 -25.66
N GLU A 209 1.90 -13.93 -25.92
CA GLU A 209 2.48 -15.10 -26.59
C GLU A 209 2.96 -14.84 -28.03
N ASP A 210 2.26 -13.97 -28.76
CA ASP A 210 2.60 -13.59 -30.14
C ASP A 210 3.76 -12.59 -30.17
N ALA A 211 3.91 -11.81 -29.09
CA ALA A 211 4.96 -10.83 -28.89
C ALA A 211 6.23 -11.42 -28.24
N ARG A 212 6.35 -12.75 -28.10
CA ARG A 212 7.50 -13.37 -27.43
C ARG A 212 8.83 -13.13 -28.14
N THR A 213 9.91 -13.07 -27.36
CA THR A 213 11.28 -13.18 -27.88
C THR A 213 11.52 -14.58 -28.47
N HIS A 214 12.58 -14.72 -29.28
CA HIS A 214 12.91 -16.01 -29.88
C HIS A 214 13.14 -17.12 -28.83
N SER A 215 13.83 -16.77 -27.73
CA SER A 215 14.13 -17.64 -26.59
C SER A 215 13.04 -17.65 -25.51
N GLY A 216 12.02 -16.80 -25.61
CA GLY A 216 10.98 -16.65 -24.60
C GLY A 216 9.98 -17.80 -24.60
N SER A 217 9.68 -18.35 -23.42
CA SER A 217 8.59 -19.31 -23.21
C SER A 217 7.24 -18.68 -23.56
N PRO A 218 6.36 -19.37 -24.32
CA PRO A 218 5.01 -18.88 -24.60
C PRO A 218 4.19 -18.57 -23.33
N VAL A 219 4.39 -19.35 -22.26
CA VAL A 219 3.69 -19.18 -20.98
C VAL A 219 4.13 -17.90 -20.26
N ASN A 220 5.44 -17.63 -20.27
CA ASN A 220 6.00 -16.45 -19.62
C ASN A 220 5.63 -15.19 -20.43
N ALA A 221 5.67 -15.30 -21.76
CA ALA A 221 5.28 -14.21 -22.65
C ALA A 221 3.78 -13.88 -22.57
N SER A 222 2.90 -14.89 -22.48
CA SER A 222 1.46 -14.67 -22.29
C SER A 222 1.14 -13.94 -20.99
N SER A 223 1.94 -14.16 -19.95
CA SER A 223 1.87 -13.44 -18.65
C SER A 223 2.67 -12.14 -18.63
N CYS A 224 3.34 -11.77 -19.73
CA CYS A 224 4.17 -10.58 -19.85
C CYS A 224 5.28 -10.51 -18.79
N GLU A 225 5.93 -11.64 -18.52
CA GLU A 225 7.03 -11.70 -17.56
C GLU A 225 8.24 -10.89 -18.07
N PRO A 226 9.05 -10.29 -17.18
CA PRO A 226 10.25 -9.58 -17.57
C PRO A 226 11.18 -10.40 -18.48
N GLY A 227 11.64 -9.79 -19.58
CA GLY A 227 12.54 -10.44 -20.55
C GLY A 227 11.87 -11.44 -21.52
N SER A 228 10.56 -11.69 -21.40
CA SER A 228 9.85 -12.64 -22.27
C SER A 228 9.33 -12.04 -23.59
N LEU A 229 9.29 -10.71 -23.71
CA LEU A 229 8.67 -9.97 -24.81
C LEU A 229 9.70 -9.30 -25.71
N ASP A 230 9.45 -9.35 -27.02
CA ASP A 230 10.24 -8.69 -28.06
C ASP A 230 9.78 -7.22 -28.23
N PRO A 231 10.66 -6.22 -27.97
CA PRO A 231 10.29 -4.81 -28.08
C PRO A 231 9.70 -4.45 -29.45
N ASN A 232 10.25 -5.02 -30.54
CA ASN A 232 9.82 -4.70 -31.90
C ASN A 232 8.39 -5.17 -32.19
N LYS A 233 7.94 -6.23 -31.50
CA LYS A 233 6.59 -6.76 -31.67
C LYS A 233 5.55 -5.99 -30.86
N VAL A 234 5.96 -5.35 -29.76
CA VAL A 234 5.11 -4.64 -28.80
C VAL A 234 4.98 -3.15 -29.14
N LYS A 235 6.02 -2.52 -29.70
CA LYS A 235 6.07 -1.07 -29.94
C LYS A 235 4.85 -0.57 -30.73
N GLY A 236 4.21 0.48 -30.19
CA GLY A 236 3.05 1.14 -30.81
C GLY A 236 1.73 0.35 -30.75
N LYS A 237 1.68 -0.76 -29.99
CA LYS A 237 0.51 -1.63 -29.84
C LYS A 237 0.05 -1.69 -28.39
N ILE A 238 -1.20 -2.09 -28.19
CA ILE A 238 -1.73 -2.46 -26.87
C ILE A 238 -1.44 -3.95 -26.64
N LEU A 239 -0.67 -4.26 -25.60
CA LEU A 239 -0.34 -5.63 -25.24
C LEU A 239 -1.42 -6.22 -24.32
N VAL A 240 -1.89 -7.42 -24.67
CA VAL A 240 -2.83 -8.21 -23.86
C VAL A 240 -2.05 -9.26 -23.07
N CYS A 241 -2.00 -9.07 -21.75
CA CYS A 241 -1.35 -9.94 -20.79
C CYS A 241 -2.40 -10.74 -20.01
N LEU A 242 -2.18 -12.04 -19.90
CA LEU A 242 -2.98 -12.90 -19.02
C LEU A 242 -2.53 -12.77 -17.57
N ASP A 243 -3.39 -13.21 -16.66
CA ASP A 243 -3.01 -13.32 -15.26
C ASP A 243 -1.92 -14.39 -15.07
N GLY A 244 -1.07 -14.22 -14.07
CA GLY A 244 0.10 -15.09 -13.90
C GLY A 244 0.88 -14.82 -12.61
N SER A 245 2.10 -15.37 -12.55
CA SER A 245 2.98 -15.30 -11.37
C SER A 245 3.49 -13.89 -11.04
N VAL A 246 3.48 -12.98 -12.02
CA VAL A 246 4.02 -11.62 -11.89
C VAL A 246 2.92 -10.62 -11.56
N SER A 247 3.21 -9.68 -10.66
CA SER A 247 2.23 -8.63 -10.31
C SER A 247 1.90 -7.73 -11.51
N PRO A 248 0.66 -7.23 -11.64
CA PRO A 248 0.29 -6.29 -12.70
C PRO A 248 1.19 -5.04 -12.77
N MET A 249 1.70 -4.58 -11.63
CA MET A 249 2.65 -3.46 -11.57
C MET A 249 3.98 -3.79 -12.26
N LEU A 250 4.53 -4.98 -12.03
CA LEU A 250 5.77 -5.42 -12.69
C LEU A 250 5.57 -5.64 -14.19
N LYS A 251 4.41 -6.20 -14.60
CA LYS A 251 4.03 -6.30 -16.02
C LYS A 251 4.03 -4.92 -16.68
N GLY A 252 3.42 -3.93 -16.03
CA GLY A 252 3.39 -2.54 -16.52
C GLY A 252 4.78 -1.88 -16.58
N ARG A 253 5.63 -2.10 -15.57
CA ARG A 253 7.01 -1.57 -15.55
C ARG A 253 7.85 -2.12 -16.70
N GLN A 254 7.79 -3.43 -16.94
CA GLN A 254 8.50 -4.05 -18.06
C GLN A 254 8.13 -3.39 -19.39
N LEU A 255 6.85 -3.11 -19.60
CA LEU A 255 6.40 -2.44 -20.83
C LEU A 255 6.91 -1.01 -20.94
N LEU A 256 6.96 -0.28 -19.83
CA LEU A 256 7.53 1.05 -19.81
C LEU A 256 9.02 1.02 -20.16
N GLU A 257 9.78 0.08 -19.59
CA GLU A 257 11.20 -0.10 -19.89
C GLU A 257 11.43 -0.47 -21.37
N LEU A 258 10.59 -1.33 -21.95
CA LEU A 258 10.67 -1.69 -23.37
C LEU A 258 10.40 -0.51 -24.32
N VAL A 259 9.66 0.51 -23.87
CA VAL A 259 9.34 1.72 -24.66
C VAL A 259 10.35 2.85 -24.42
N LEU A 260 11.01 2.87 -23.27
CA LEU A 260 12.00 3.90 -22.89
C LEU A 260 13.45 3.56 -23.31
N LEU A 261 13.71 2.35 -23.82
CA LEU A 261 15.04 1.93 -24.29
C LEU A 261 15.36 2.38 -25.74
N GLU A 262 14.64 3.36 -26.26
CA GLU A 262 14.86 4.04 -27.55
C GLU A 262 14.95 5.56 -27.36
#